data_AF-A0A014NY46-F1
#
_entry.id   AF-A0A014NY46-F1
#
_cell.length_a   1.000
_cell.length_b   1.000
_cell.length_c   1.000
_cell.angle_alpha   90.00
_cell.angle_beta   90.00
_cell.angle_gamma   90.00
#
_symmetry.space_group_name_H-M   'P 1'
#
loop_
_entity.id
_entity.type
_entity.pdbx_description
1 polymer ?
#
loop_
_entity_poly.entity_id
_entity_poly.type
_entity_poly.pdbx_seq_one_letter_code
_entity_poly.pdbx_strand_id
1 'polypeptide(L)'
;MVMARVFHIVGIQGSGKSGHAVALGKQFEAQGLKCAGMNDPESEFINTRTQAINRWPDADVIFVEYLQGPPPEVVPGDVVVTLELVSRHSQ
;
A
#
# COMPACT_ATOMS: atom_id res chain seq x y z
N MET A 1 -8.19 -5.42 20.39
CA MET A 1 -7.56 -4.39 19.54
C MET A 1 -7.81 -4.78 18.10
N VAL A 2 -8.46 -3.90 17.32
CA VAL A 2 -8.52 -4.07 15.87
C VAL A 2 -7.15 -3.65 15.34
N MET A 3 -6.43 -4.56 14.70
CA MET A 3 -5.16 -4.24 14.04
C MET A 3 -5.44 -3.56 12.70
N ALA A 4 -4.63 -2.57 12.34
CA ALA A 4 -4.72 -1.88 11.05
C ALA A 4 -4.71 -2.90 9.88
N ARG A 5 -5.52 -2.64 8.85
CA ARG A 5 -5.46 -3.39 7.59
C ARG A 5 -4.31 -2.86 6.74
N VAL A 6 -3.38 -3.72 6.32
CA VAL A 6 -2.24 -3.30 5.50
C VAL A 6 -2.49 -3.63 4.02
N PHE A 7 -2.34 -2.63 3.16
CA PHE A 7 -2.37 -2.74 1.71
C PHE A 7 -0.94 -2.71 1.19
N HIS A 8 -0.48 -3.85 0.66
CA HIS A 8 0.82 -4.01 0.04
C HIS A 8 0.68 -3.72 -1.46
N ILE A 9 1.10 -2.54 -1.90
CA ILE A 9 1.06 -2.15 -3.32
C ILE A 9 2.40 -2.47 -3.95
N VAL A 10 2.42 -3.48 -4.81
CA VAL A 10 3.64 -4.02 -5.43
C VAL A 10 3.68 -3.63 -6.90
N GLY A 11 4.84 -3.18 -7.39
CA GLY A 11 5.01 -2.87 -8.80
C GLY A 11 6.33 -2.18 -9.12
N ILE A 12 6.65 -2.10 -10.41
CA ILE A 12 7.85 -1.43 -10.89
C ILE A 12 7.77 0.10 -10.76
N GLN A 13 8.90 0.79 -10.97
CA GLN A 13 8.89 2.25 -11.04
C GLN A 13 8.00 2.70 -12.22
N GLY A 14 7.18 3.72 -11.99
CA GLY A 14 6.24 4.22 -12.99
C GLY A 14 4.95 3.40 -13.14
N SER A 15 4.74 2.31 -12.39
CA SER A 15 3.50 1.52 -12.45
C SER A 15 2.27 2.21 -11.82
N GLY A 16 2.47 3.39 -11.21
CA GLY A 16 1.39 4.18 -10.59
C GLY A 16 1.04 3.78 -9.15
N LYS A 17 1.94 3.08 -8.43
CA LYS A 17 1.74 2.66 -7.03
C LYS A 17 1.21 3.77 -6.12
N SER A 18 1.90 4.90 -6.06
CA SER A 18 1.54 6.02 -5.19
C SER A 18 0.20 6.63 -5.59
N GLY A 19 -0.08 6.74 -6.88
CA GLY A 19 -1.39 7.18 -7.37
C GLY A 19 -2.52 6.24 -6.96
N HIS A 20 -2.27 4.92 -6.96
CA HIS A 20 -3.22 3.91 -6.53
C HIS A 20 -3.44 3.94 -5.01
N ALA A 21 -2.37 4.06 -4.21
CA ALA A 21 -2.44 4.25 -2.75
C ALA A 21 -3.33 5.43 -2.39
N VAL A 22 -3.11 6.59 -3.03
CA VAL A 22 -3.88 7.81 -2.77
C VAL A 22 -5.33 7.65 -3.17
N ALA A 23 -5.62 7.03 -4.32
CA ALA A 23 -6.97 6.85 -4.79
C ALA A 23 -7.80 5.96 -3.85
N LEU A 24 -7.27 4.80 -3.46
CA LEU A 24 -7.92 3.90 -2.49
C LEU A 24 -8.01 4.55 -1.10
N GLY A 25 -6.93 5.20 -0.70
CA GLY A 25 -6.82 5.99 0.50
C GLY A 25 -7.96 6.95 0.74
N LYS A 26 -8.18 7.84 -0.24
CA LYS A 26 -9.27 8.81 -0.20
C LYS A 26 -10.64 8.16 -0.09
N GLN A 27 -10.84 6.96 -0.65
CA GLN A 27 -12.10 6.23 -0.49
C GLN A 27 -12.31 5.74 0.95
N PHE A 28 -11.26 5.32 1.65
CA PHE A 28 -11.35 4.93 3.06
C PHE A 28 -11.47 6.14 3.99
N GLU A 29 -10.73 7.22 3.72
CA GLU A 29 -10.89 8.49 4.44
C GLU A 29 -12.31 9.04 4.33
N ALA A 30 -12.94 8.94 3.14
CA ALA A 30 -14.33 9.32 2.94
C ALA A 30 -15.34 8.46 3.75
N GLN A 31 -14.92 7.27 4.20
CA GLN A 31 -15.68 6.41 5.11
C GLN A 31 -15.36 6.68 6.59
N GLY A 32 -14.51 7.67 6.89
CA GLY A 32 -14.11 8.06 8.24
C GLY A 32 -12.95 7.25 8.83
N LEU A 33 -12.22 6.49 8.02
CA LEU A 33 -11.06 5.71 8.46
C LEU A 33 -9.78 6.55 8.43
N LYS A 34 -8.90 6.33 9.41
CA LYS A 34 -7.55 6.92 9.44
C LYS A 34 -6.61 6.14 8.54
N CYS A 35 -6.13 6.77 7.48
CA CYS A 35 -5.22 6.15 6.53
C CYS A 35 -3.78 6.67 6.70
N ALA A 36 -2.79 5.81 6.48
CA ALA A 36 -1.37 6.17 6.55
C ALA A 36 -0.55 5.55 5.41
N GLY A 37 0.66 6.08 5.17
CA GLY A 37 1.58 5.61 4.13
C GLY A 37 1.26 6.07 2.70
N MET A 38 0.17 6.82 2.52
CA MET A 38 -0.20 7.43 1.23
C MET A 38 0.54 8.77 1.08
N ASN A 39 1.21 8.99 -0.06
CA ASN A 39 2.03 10.19 -0.29
C ASN A 39 3.11 10.44 0.78
N ASP A 40 3.48 9.41 1.54
CA ASP A 40 4.55 9.51 2.53
C ASP A 40 5.83 8.94 1.91
N PRO A 41 6.87 9.76 1.67
CA PRO A 41 8.14 9.26 1.15
C PRO A 41 8.76 8.16 2.02
N GLU A 42 8.40 8.10 3.32
CA GLU A 42 8.88 7.05 4.20
C GLU A 42 8.27 5.67 3.90
N SER A 43 7.10 5.61 3.27
CA SER A 43 6.43 4.34 2.97
C SER A 43 7.22 3.46 2.00
N GLU A 44 8.06 4.08 1.15
CA GLU A 44 8.98 3.38 0.25
C GLU A 44 10.14 2.66 0.99
N PHE A 45 10.42 3.03 2.24
CA PHE A 45 11.45 2.40 3.07
C PHE A 45 10.89 1.35 4.05
N ILE A 46 9.56 1.23 4.12
CA ILE A 46 8.89 0.21 4.93
C ILE A 46 8.89 -1.11 4.15
N ASN A 47 9.59 -2.10 4.68
CA ASN A 47 9.79 -3.39 4.01
C ASN A 47 8.97 -4.52 4.63
N THR A 48 8.36 -4.30 5.80
CA THR A 48 7.57 -5.33 6.49
C THR A 48 6.29 -4.78 7.08
N ARG A 49 5.31 -5.66 7.24
CA ARG A 49 4.06 -5.35 7.94
C ARG A 49 4.30 -4.82 9.36
N THR A 50 5.20 -5.44 10.09
CA THR A 50 5.54 -5.06 11.47
C THR A 50 6.13 -3.64 11.54
N GLN A 51 7.00 -3.28 10.59
CA GLN A 51 7.52 -1.91 10.49
C GLN A 51 6.38 -0.90 10.24
N ALA A 52 5.46 -1.24 9.33
CA ALA A 52 4.33 -0.39 8.98
C ALA A 52 3.43 -0.08 10.20
N ILE A 53 3.04 -1.12 10.93
CA ILE A 53 2.16 -0.99 12.11
C ILE A 53 2.85 -0.23 13.24
N ASN A 54 4.14 -0.48 13.46
CA ASN A 54 4.90 0.25 14.49
C ASN A 54 5.09 1.73 14.12
N ARG A 55 5.17 2.05 12.82
CA ARG A 55 5.30 3.43 12.33
C ARG A 55 4.01 4.21 12.48
N TRP A 56 2.87 3.58 12.18
CA TRP A 56 1.54 4.20 12.23
C TRP A 56 0.57 3.38 13.10
N PRO A 57 0.77 3.37 14.43
CA PRO A 57 -0.01 2.52 15.33
C PRO A 57 -1.49 2.93 15.45
N ASP A 58 -1.82 4.18 15.11
CA ASP A 58 -3.17 4.75 15.21
C ASP A 58 -3.95 4.71 13.89
N ALA A 59 -3.38 4.12 12.84
CA ALA A 59 -4.04 4.02 11.53
C ALA A 59 -4.99 2.82 11.48
N ASP A 60 -6.13 3.00 10.83
CA ASP A 60 -7.07 1.91 10.52
C ASP A 60 -6.64 1.18 9.24
N VAL A 61 -6.06 1.91 8.29
CA VAL A 61 -5.57 1.41 7.00
C VAL A 61 -4.17 1.95 6.73
N ILE A 62 -3.23 1.06 6.37
CA ILE A 62 -1.85 1.44 6.05
C ILE A 62 -1.54 0.99 4.63
N PHE A 63 -0.96 1.88 3.82
CA PHE A 63 -0.46 1.58 2.49
C PHE A 63 1.06 1.47 2.52
N VAL A 64 1.60 0.38 2.00
CA VAL A 64 3.05 0.16 1.88
C VAL A 64 3.37 -0.13 0.42
N GLU A 65 4.31 0.62 -0.13
CA GLU A 65 4.71 0.51 -1.53
C GLU A 65 5.97 -0.33 -1.67
N TYR A 66 5.90 -1.39 -2.47
CA TYR A 66 7.02 -2.29 -2.72
C TYR A 66 7.45 -2.19 -4.18
N LEU A 67 8.77 -2.22 -4.40
CA LEU A 67 9.31 -2.56 -5.71
C LEU A 67 9.01 -4.03 -6.04
N GLN A 68 8.92 -4.34 -7.33
CA GLN A 68 8.70 -5.72 -7.77
C GLN A 68 9.86 -6.61 -7.30
N GLY A 69 9.52 -7.71 -6.63
CA GLY A 69 10.49 -8.55 -5.92
C GLY A 69 9.81 -9.72 -5.19
N PRO A 70 10.44 -10.28 -4.15
CA PRO A 70 9.81 -11.29 -3.30
C PRO A 70 8.48 -10.77 -2.73
N PRO A 71 7.46 -11.63 -2.62
CA PRO A 71 6.19 -11.21 -2.06
C PRO A 71 6.38 -10.73 -0.61
N PRO A 72 5.68 -9.66 -0.20
CA PRO A 72 5.75 -9.17 1.17
C PRO A 72 5.19 -10.21 2.15
N GLU A 73 5.64 -10.13 3.40
CA GLU A 73 5.00 -10.87 4.49
C GLU A 73 3.59 -10.33 4.71
N VAL A 74 2.60 -11.23 4.66
CA VAL A 74 1.18 -10.91 4.82
C VAL A 74 0.56 -11.77 5.92
N VAL A 75 -0.43 -11.22 6.60
CA VAL A 75 -1.28 -11.97 7.55
C VAL A 75 -2.75 -11.92 7.10
N PRO A 76 -3.63 -12.78 7.65
CA PRO A 76 -5.06 -12.72 7.34
C PRO A 76 -5.64 -11.32 7.57
N GLY A 77 -6.25 -10.76 6.53
CA GLY A 77 -6.85 -9.42 6.55
C GLY A 77 -6.05 -8.36 5.79
N ASP A 78 -4.78 -8.62 5.49
CA ASP A 78 -3.98 -7.79 4.58
C ASP A 78 -4.43 -7.96 3.12
N VAL A 79 -4.10 -6.98 2.28
CA VAL A 79 -4.43 -6.97 0.85
C VAL A 79 -3.16 -6.75 0.04
N VAL A 80 -2.92 -7.57 -0.97
CA VAL A 80 -1.84 -7.36 -1.93
C VAL A 80 -2.43 -6.87 -3.25
N VAL A 81 -1.93 -5.72 -3.73
CA VAL A 81 -2.29 -5.14 -5.02
C VAL A 81 -1.06 -5.10 -5.90
N THR A 82 -1.01 -5.94 -6.94
CA THR A 82 0.08 -5.95 -7.91
C THR A 82 -0.29 -5.07 -9.11
N LEU A 83 0.57 -4.11 -9.44
CA LEU A 83 0.42 -3.22 -10.59
C LEU A 83 1.49 -3.54 -11.64
N GLU A 84 1.04 -3.74 -12.88
CA GLU A 84 1.89 -4.02 -14.04
C GLU A 84 1.71 -2.95 -15.11
N LEU A 85 2.79 -2.65 -15.85
CA LEU A 85 2.68 -1.78 -17.02
C LEU A 85 2.03 -2.55 -18.16
N VAL A 86 0.87 -2.07 -18.61
CA VAL A 86 0.20 -2.60 -19.80
C VAL A 86 0.67 -1.81 -21.01
N SER A 87 1.61 -2.38 -21.77
CA SER A 87 1.95 -1.85 -23.09
C SER A 87 0.77 -2.10 -24.05
N ARG A 88 0.18 -1.03 -24.57
CA ARG A 88 -0.71 -1.14 -25.74
C ARG A 88 0.16 -1.60 -26.91
N HIS A 89 0.12 -2.88 -27.24
CA HIS A 89 0.51 -3.29 -28.58
C HIS A 89 -0.52 -2.68 -29.52
N SER A 90 -0.09 -1.68 -30.30
CA SER A 90 -0.84 -1.18 -31.44
C SER A 90 -1.22 -2.40 -32.30
N GLN A 91 -2.50 -2.75 -32.32
CA GLN A 91 -3.05 -3.62 -33.37
C GLN A 91 -3.13 -2.82 -34.67
#